data_AF-V5TV68-F1
#
_entry.id   AF-V5TV68-F1
#
_cell.length_a   1.000
_cell.length_b   1.000
_cell.length_c   1.000
_cell.angle_alpha   90.00
_cell.angle_beta   90.00
_cell.angle_gamma   90.00
#
_symmetry.space_group_name_H-M   'P 1'
#
loop_
_entity.id
_entity.type
_entity.pdbx_description
1 polymer ?
#
loop_
_entity_poly.entity_id
_entity_poly.type
_entity_poly.pdbx_seq_one_letter_code
_entity_poly.pdbx_strand_id
1 'polypeptide(L)' 'MATKDGRMILTEGKPQVDDETGLVSYRDQQGNEMQINRDQVSQIIER' A
#
# COMPACT_ATOMS: atom_id res chain seq x y z
N MET A 1 2.42 1.01 5.97
CA MET A 1 1.73 2.06 5.20
C MET A 1 0.58 2.64 6.02
N ALA A 2 0.46 3.96 6.09
CA ALA A 2 -0.64 4.65 6.76
C ALA A 2 -1.63 5.19 5.71
N THR A 3 -2.93 5.08 5.99
CA THR A 3 -4.00 5.59 5.14
C THR A 3 -4.62 6.86 5.73
N LYS A 4 -5.32 7.64 4.90
CA LYS A 4 -5.99 8.87 5.31
C LYS A 4 -7.16 8.65 6.27
N ASP A 5 -7.76 7.46 6.25
CA ASP A 5 -8.82 7.06 7.18
C ASP A 5 -8.28 6.51 8.52
N GLY A 6 -6.96 6.62 8.75
CA GLY A 6 -6.33 6.26 10.02
C GLY A 6 -5.97 4.78 10.15
N ARG A 7 -6.18 3.95 9.12
CA ARG A 7 -5.72 2.57 9.13
C ARG A 7 -4.21 2.48 8.93
N MET A 8 -3.60 1.50 9.61
CA MET A 8 -2.21 1.12 9.42
C MET A 8 -2.17 -0.25 8.75
N ILE A 9 -1.63 -0.28 7.53
CA ILE A 9 -1.48 -1.49 6.72
C ILE A 9 -0.03 -1.95 6.83
N LEU A 10 0.16 -3.17 7.34
CA LEU A 10 1.45 -3.85 7.35
C LEU A 10 1.67 -4.50 5.98
N THR A 11 2.81 -4.19 5.37
CA THR A 11 3.16 -4.65 4.02
C THR A 11 4.44 -5.45 4.06
N GLU A 12 4.51 -6.52 3.27
CA GLU A 12 5.76 -7.17 2.94
C GLU A 12 6.46 -6.38 1.83
N GLY A 13 7.67 -5.90 2.12
CA GLY A 13 8.41 -5.03 1.21
C GLY A 13 7.78 -3.64 1.04
N LYS A 14 8.31 -2.90 0.06
CA LYS A 14 7.94 -1.52 -0.21
C LYS A 14 6.78 -1.45 -1.22
N PRO A 15 5.63 -0.86 -0.85
CA PRO A 15 4.54 -0.60 -1.79
C PRO A 15 5.02 0.21 -3.00
N GLN A 16 4.54 -0.14 -4.19
CA GLN A 16 4.90 0.51 -5.45
C GLN A 16 3.64 1.04 -6.14
N VAL A 17 3.81 2.03 -7.01
CA VAL A 17 2.75 2.38 -7.96
C VAL A 17 2.78 1.34 -9.07
N ASP A 18 1.61 0.82 -9.40
CA ASP A 18 1.37 -0.08 -10.50
C ASP A 18 1.09 0.75 -11.76
N ASP A 19 1.96 0.64 -12.75
CA ASP A 19 1.91 1.48 -13.95
C ASP A 19 0.72 1.15 -14.87
N GLU A 20 0.12 -0.04 -14.73
CA GLU A 20 -1.05 -0.44 -15.53
C GLU A 20 -2.35 0.13 -14.98
N THR A 21 -2.48 0.12 -13.65
CA THR A 21 -3.71 0.54 -12.94
C THR A 21 -3.64 1.96 -12.38
N GLY A 22 -2.43 2.49 -12.17
CA GLY A 22 -2.18 3.74 -11.45
C GLY A 22 -2.42 3.65 -9.93
N LEU A 23 -2.69 2.44 -9.41
CA LEU A 23 -2.94 2.19 -7.99
C LEU A 23 -1.64 1.88 -7.25
N VAL A 24 -1.66 1.96 -5.93
CA VAL A 24 -0.54 1.50 -5.10
C VAL A 24 -0.73 0.01 -4.86
N SER A 25 0.17 -0.80 -5.41
CA SER A 25 0.27 -2.24 -5.20
C SER A 25 1.17 -2.54 -3.99
N TYR A 26 0.73 -3.47 -3.14
CA TYR A 26 1.51 -3.95 -2.01
C TYR A 26 1.17 -5.41 -1.70
N ARG A 27 2.09 -6.10 -1.02
CA ARG A 27 1.85 -7.44 -0.50
C ARG A 27 1.48 -7.38 0.97
N ASP A 28 0.40 -8.03 1.38
CA ASP A 28 0.00 -8.11 2.80
C ASP A 28 0.83 -9.17 3.57
N GLN A 29 0.62 -9.27 4.89
CA GLN A 29 1.31 -10.25 5.76
C GLN A 29 0.91 -11.70 5.51
N GLN A 30 -0.15 -11.95 4.73
CA GLN A 30 -0.59 -13.29 4.33
C GLN A 30 0.02 -13.67 2.98
N GLY A 31 0.78 -12.77 2.36
CA GLY A 31 1.40 -12.95 1.08
C GLY A 31 0.50 -12.62 -0.12
N ASN A 32 -0.68 -12.03 0.10
CA ASN A 32 -1.61 -11.64 -0.96
C ASN A 32 -1.21 -10.31 -1.59
N GLU A 33 -1.35 -10.22 -2.91
CA GLU A 33 -1.23 -8.95 -3.63
C GLU A 33 -2.52 -8.14 -3.49
N MET A 34 -2.36 -6.90 -3.06
CA MET A 34 -3.43 -5.96 -2.76
C MET A 34 -3.17 -4.64 -3.47
N GLN A 35 -4.24 -3.94 -3.82
CA GLN A 35 -4.15 -2.61 -4.40
C GLN A 35 -4.99 -1.61 -3.60
N ILE A 36 -4.48 -0.38 -3.48
CA ILE A 36 -5.18 0.74 -2.84
C ILE A 36 -5.03 1.99 -3.70
N ASN A 37 -6.06 2.85 -3.71
CA ASN A 37 -5.97 4.12 -4.40
C ASN A 37 -4.88 4.99 -3.74
N ARG A 38 -3.97 5.56 -4.55
CA ARG A 38 -2.89 6.44 -4.07
C ARG A 38 -3.41 7.60 -3.23
N ASP A 39 -4.60 8.12 -3.55
CA ASP A 39 -5.23 9.21 -2.80
C ASP A 39 -5.70 8.79 -1.41
N GLN A 40 -5.78 7.50 -1.10
CA GLN A 40 -6.11 7.00 0.24
C GLN A 40 -4.87 6.78 1.10
N VAL A 41 -3.67 6.83 0.53
CA VAL A 41 -2.40 6.68 1.25
C VAL A 41 -1.97 8.04 1.80
N SER A 42 -1.65 8.09 3.10
CA SER A 42 -1.10 9.30 3.74
C SER A 42 0.42 9.23 3.80
N GLN A 43 0.99 8.07 4.18
CA GLN A 43 2.43 7.87 4.28
C GLN A 43 2.82 6.41 4.00
N ILE A 44 3.94 6.21 3.31
CA ILE A 44 4.62 4.92 3.21
C ILE A 44 5.80 4.96 4.18
N ILE A 45 5.82 4.01 5.12
CA ILE A 45 6.87 3.89 6.13
C ILE A 45 7.67 2.65 5.76
N GLU A 46 8.94 2.85 5.43
CA GLU A 46 9.92 1.79 5.19
C GLU A 46 10.63 1.50 6.51
N ARG A 47 10.74 0.22 6.88
CA ARG A 47 11.42 -0.26 8.09
C ARG A 47 12.54 -1.21 7.70
#